data_AF-A0A536SPG0-F1
#
_entry.id   AF-A0A536SPG0-F1
#
_cell.length_a   1.000
_cell.length_b   1.000
_cell.length_c   1.000
_cell.angle_alpha   90.00
_cell.angle_beta   90.00
_cell.angle_gamma   90.00
#
_symmetry.space_group_name_H-M   'P 1'
#
loop_
_entity.id
_entity.type
_entity.pdbx_description
1 polymer ?
#
loop_
_entity_poly.entity_id
_entity_poly.type
_entity_poly.pdbx_seq_one_letter_code
_entity_poly.pdbx_strand_id
1 'polypeptide(L)'
;MAQFRVEFLLDQASGKYLAELYNPQNHEELIVRTEALYPSQAAAVLGLVQLFKDAILQFPKPGERPARVVGKKAKRRPPAKAKRAKKAKKKAAKRRKHS
;
A
#
# COMPACT_ATOMS: atom_id res chain seq x y z
N MET A 1 -11.44 16.11 -22.89
CA MET A 1 -10.48 15.26 -22.15
C MET A 1 -9.63 16.17 -21.28
N ALA A 2 -9.37 15.83 -20.02
CA ALA A 2 -8.48 16.63 -19.17
C ALA A 2 -7.02 16.28 -19.49
N GLN A 3 -6.18 17.29 -19.71
CA GLN A 3 -4.76 17.12 -19.95
C GLN A 3 -3.98 17.63 -18.74
N PHE A 4 -3.38 16.71 -18.00
CA PHE A 4 -2.55 17.03 -16.84
C PHE A 4 -1.13 17.38 -17.29
N ARG A 5 -0.59 18.48 -16.77
CA ARG A 5 0.84 18.82 -16.92
C ARG A 5 1.59 18.29 -15.70
N VAL A 6 2.70 17.62 -15.96
CA VAL A 6 3.61 17.15 -14.92
C VAL A 6 5.01 17.65 -15.22
N GLU A 7 5.66 18.21 -14.21
CA GLU A 7 7.04 18.68 -14.31
C GLU A 7 7.94 17.95 -13.33
N PHE A 8 9.20 17.75 -13.73
CA PHE A 8 10.21 17.09 -12.91
C PHE A 8 11.32 18.08 -12.60
N LEU A 9 11.46 18.44 -11.33
CA LEU A 9 12.43 19.43 -10.89
C LEU A 9 13.53 18.77 -10.07
N LEU A 10 14.74 19.31 -10.19
CA LEU A 10 15.86 18.96 -9.34
C LEU A 10 15.79 19.80 -8.07
N ASP A 11 15.66 19.15 -6.92
CA ASP A 11 15.85 19.80 -5.63
C ASP A 11 17.34 20.01 -5.37
N GLN A 12 17.76 21.27 -5.36
CA GLN A 12 19.17 21.65 -5.18
C GLN A 12 19.69 21.32 -3.78
N ALA A 13 18.82 21.24 -2.77
CA ALA A 13 19.24 20.92 -1.41
C ALA A 13 19.63 19.45 -1.25
N SER A 14 18.86 18.54 -1.84
CA SER A 14 19.10 17.10 -1.75
C SER A 14 19.81 16.49 -2.96
N GLY A 15 19.89 17.21 -4.08
CA GLY A 15 20.38 16.71 -5.37
C GLY A 15 19.46 15.66 -6.00
N LYS A 16 18.21 15.56 -5.53
CA LYS A 16 17.24 14.56 -5.99
C LYS A 16 16.12 15.19 -6.79
N TYR A 17 15.49 14.41 -7.66
CA TYR A 17 14.36 14.83 -8.45
C TYR A 17 13.05 14.62 -7.69
N LEU A 18 12.11 15.53 -7.95
CA LEU A 18 10.71 15.47 -7.52
C LEU A 18 9.80 15.73 -8.72
N ALA A 19 8.54 15.34 -8.58
CA ALA A 19 7.49 15.57 -9.56
C ALA A 19 6.43 16.54 -9.01
N GLU A 20 6.01 17.47 -9.85
CA GLU A 20 4.92 18.44 -9.62
C GLU A 20 3.80 18.20 -10.64
N LEU A 21 2.57 18.12 -10.15
CA LEU A 21 1.36 17.92 -10.94
C LEU A 21 0.50 19.17 -10.88
N TYR A 22 0.15 19.70 -12.06
CA TYR A 22 -0.61 20.94 -12.20
C TYR A 22 -2.07 20.69 -12.58
N ASN A 23 -2.90 21.68 -12.26
CA ASN A 23 -4.32 21.65 -12.53
C ASN A 23 -4.59 21.73 -14.05
N PRO A 24 -5.41 20.81 -14.62
CA PRO A 24 -5.76 20.83 -16.03
C PRO A 24 -6.66 22.02 -16.42
N GLN A 25 -7.34 22.67 -15.47
CA GLN A 25 -8.12 23.90 -15.73
C GLN A 25 -7.29 25.17 -15.53
N ASN A 26 -6.33 25.14 -14.60
CA ASN A 26 -5.45 26.26 -14.31
C ASN A 26 -3.99 25.77 -14.27
N HIS A 27 -3.27 25.91 -15.38
CA HIS A 27 -1.93 25.32 -15.55
C HIS A 27 -0.84 25.90 -14.64
N GLU A 28 -1.13 26.96 -13.90
CA GLU A 28 -0.24 27.56 -12.90
C GLU A 28 -0.51 27.03 -11.49
N GLU A 29 -1.67 26.42 -11.26
CA GLU A 29 -2.06 25.90 -9.96
C GLU A 29 -1.46 24.50 -9.76
N LEU A 30 -0.55 24.41 -8.80
CA LEU A 30 0.04 23.15 -8.35
C LEU A 30 -0.97 22.38 -7.50
N ILE A 31 -1.31 21.15 -7.91
CA ILE A 31 -2.19 20.26 -7.15
C ILE A 31 -1.38 19.39 -6.19
N VAL A 32 -0.33 18.75 -6.70
CA VAL A 32 0.46 17.78 -5.93
C VAL A 32 1.94 17.97 -6.19
N ARG A 33 2.71 17.92 -5.11
CA ARG A 33 4.17 17.83 -5.16
C ARG A 33 4.63 16.61 -4.39
N THR A 34 5.49 15.82 -5.02
CA THR A 34 6.15 14.68 -4.38
C THR A 34 7.41 15.13 -3.65
N GLU A 35 7.83 14.35 -2.65
CA GLU A 35 9.12 14.60 -1.98
C GLU A 35 10.30 14.36 -2.93
N ALA A 36 11.46 14.96 -2.63
CA ALA A 36 12.69 14.78 -3.39
C ALA A 36 13.30 13.39 -3.09
N LEU A 37 12.81 12.40 -3.82
CA LEU A 37 13.09 10.98 -3.55
C LEU A 37 13.93 10.34 -4.65
N TYR A 38 13.85 10.85 -5.89
CA TYR A 38 14.36 10.15 -7.06
C TYR A 38 15.81 10.55 -7.38
N PRO A 39 16.71 9.60 -7.66
CA PRO A 39 18.11 9.90 -7.96
C PRO A 39 18.31 10.49 -9.37
N SER A 40 17.33 10.35 -10.26
CA SER A 40 17.39 10.86 -11.64
C SER A 40 16.00 11.23 -12.15
N GLN A 41 15.95 12.06 -13.19
CA GLN A 41 14.69 12.44 -13.84
C GLN A 41 13.95 11.22 -14.40
N ALA A 42 14.66 10.28 -15.03
CA ALA A 42 14.07 9.05 -15.55
C ALA A 42 13.44 8.19 -14.43
N ALA A 43 14.07 8.11 -13.26
CA ALA A 43 13.52 7.40 -12.12
C ALA A 43 12.23 8.06 -11.60
N ALA A 44 12.14 9.40 -11.63
CA ALA A 44 10.94 10.13 -11.25
C ALA A 44 9.78 9.86 -12.23
N VAL A 45 10.05 9.84 -13.54
CA VAL A 45 9.06 9.49 -14.57
C VAL A 45 8.55 8.07 -14.37
N LEU A 46 9.45 7.10 -14.19
CA LEU A 46 9.07 5.70 -13.96
C LEU A 46 8.28 5.53 -12.66
N GLY A 47 8.69 6.22 -11.59
CA GLY A 47 7.96 6.22 -10.32
C GLY A 47 6.53 6.75 -10.48
N LEU A 48 6.35 7.83 -11.23
CA LEU A 48 5.03 8.37 -11.53
C LEU A 48 4.17 7.41 -12.35
N VAL A 49 4.73 6.82 -13.42
CA VAL A 49 4.02 5.84 -14.25
C VAL A 49 3.59 4.63 -13.41
N GLN A 50 4.45 4.18 -12.50
CA GLN A 50 4.14 3.09 -11.59
C GLN A 50 3.00 3.45 -10.63
N LEU A 51 3.00 4.66 -10.06
CA LEU A 51 1.91 5.16 -9.20
C LEU A 51 0.58 5.20 -9.96
N PHE A 52 0.58 5.71 -11.19
CA PHE A 52 -0.63 5.71 -12.03
C PHE A 52 -1.08 4.29 -12.38
N LYS A 53 -0.16 3.39 -12.71
CA LYS A 53 -0.49 1.98 -13.00
C LYS A 53 -1.17 1.32 -11.81
N ASP A 54 -0.64 1.51 -10.61
CA ASP A 54 -1.20 0.94 -9.39
C ASP A 54 -2.54 1.62 -8.99
N ALA A 55 -2.71 2.91 -9.27
CA ALA A 55 -3.95 3.65 -9.02
C ALA A 55 -5.06 3.35 -10.04
N ILE A 56 -4.72 3.19 -11.33
CA ILE A 56 -5.69 2.84 -12.40
C ILE A 56 -6.29 1.45 -12.16
N LEU A 57 -5.55 0.54 -11.52
CA LEU A 57 -6.06 -0.77 -11.15
C LEU A 57 -7.04 -0.74 -9.95
N GLN A 58 -7.25 0.42 -9.32
CA GLN A 58 -8.18 0.58 -8.19
C GLN A 58 -9.48 1.32 -8.54
N PHE A 59 -9.80 1.56 -9.81
CA PHE A 59 -11.14 2.04 -10.15
C PHE A 59 -12.17 0.91 -9.92
N PRO A 60 -13.08 1.01 -8.94
CA PRO A 60 -14.23 0.14 -8.92
C PRO A 60 -15.00 0.39 -10.22
N LYS A 61 -15.38 -0.67 -10.93
CA LYS A 61 -16.25 -0.53 -12.10
C LYS A 61 -17.52 0.23 -11.70
N PRO A 62 -18.13 1.06 -12.56
CA PRO A 62 -19.38 1.73 -12.23
C PRO A 62 -20.42 0.69 -11.80
N GLY A 63 -20.81 0.71 -10.51
CA GLY A 63 -21.72 -0.27 -9.90
C GLY A 63 -21.09 -1.25 -8.90
N GLU A 64 -19.77 -1.32 -8.80
CA GLU A 64 -19.08 -2.17 -7.84
C GLU A 64 -18.82 -1.40 -6.54
N ARG A 65 -19.31 -1.92 -5.41
CA ARG A 65 -19.04 -1.33 -4.10
C ARG A 65 -17.53 -1.36 -3.86
N PRO A 66 -16.90 -0.26 -3.41
CA PRO A 66 -15.46 -0.22 -3.20
C PRO A 66 -15.08 -1.38 -2.28
N ALA A 67 -14.14 -2.20 -2.72
CA ALA A 67 -13.61 -3.29 -1.92
C ALA A 67 -13.01 -2.65 -0.67
N ARG A 68 -13.75 -2.75 0.45
CA ARG A 68 -13.27 -2.37 1.77
C ARG A 68 -11.90 -3.03 1.89
N VAL A 69 -10.83 -2.23 2.03
CA VAL A 69 -9.50 -2.77 2.31
C VAL A 69 -9.63 -3.45 3.65
N VAL A 70 -9.96 -4.75 3.62
CA VAL A 70 -9.93 -5.61 4.79
C VAL A 70 -8.45 -5.77 5.03
N GLY A 71 -7.87 -4.82 5.76
CA GLY A 71 -6.51 -4.91 6.27
C GLY A 71 -6.33 -6.33 6.75
N LYS A 72 -5.37 -7.04 6.12
CA LYS A 72 -5.08 -8.46 6.36
C LYS A 72 -5.27 -8.71 7.85
N LYS A 73 -6.34 -9.43 8.22
CA LYS A 73 -6.61 -9.75 9.62
C LYS A 73 -5.32 -10.32 10.18
N ALA A 74 -4.70 -9.57 11.09
CA ALA A 74 -3.54 -10.04 11.82
C ALA A 74 -3.94 -11.39 12.40
N LYS A 75 -3.28 -12.45 11.94
CA LYS A 75 -3.51 -13.82 12.36
C LYS A 75 -3.12 -13.87 13.84
N ARG A 76 -4.06 -13.56 14.73
CA ARG A 76 -3.87 -13.55 16.18
C ARG A 76 -3.36 -14.94 16.55
N ARG A 77 -2.06 -15.05 16.81
CA ARG A 77 -1.45 -16.26 17.36
C ARG A 77 -2.18 -16.53 18.68
N PRO A 78 -2.78 -17.72 18.88
CA PRO A 78 -3.43 -18.01 20.14
C PRO A 78 -2.39 -17.97 21.26
N PRO A 79 -2.71 -17.43 22.44
CA PRO A 79 -1.78 -17.33 23.56
C PRO A 79 -1.28 -18.74 23.95
N ALA A 80 0.02 -18.84 24.21
CA ALA A 80 0.73 -20.10 24.47
C ALA A 80 0.10 -20.97 25.58
N LYS A 81 -0.70 -20.38 26.48
CA LYS A 81 -1.42 -21.10 27.55
C LYS A 81 -2.50 -22.06 27.02
N ALA A 82 -3.09 -21.83 25.84
CA ALA A 82 -4.12 -22.72 25.29
C ALA A 82 -3.55 -24.03 24.67
N LYS A 83 -2.29 -24.03 24.22
CA LYS A 83 -1.64 -25.25 23.68
C LYS A 83 -1.29 -26.27 24.77
N ARG A 84 -0.99 -25.83 25.99
CA ARG A 84 -0.71 -26.73 27.12
C ARG A 84 -1.96 -27.48 27.60
N ALA A 85 -3.13 -26.82 27.63
CA ALA A 85 -4.38 -27.43 28.04
C ALA A 85 -4.84 -28.56 27.08
N LYS A 86 -4.65 -28.40 25.76
CA LYS A 86 -4.97 -29.46 24.78
C LYS A 86 -4.04 -30.68 24.87
N LYS A 87 -2.75 -30.49 25.16
CA LYS A 87 -1.81 -31.62 25.38
C LYS A 87 -2.10 -32.38 26.67
N ALA A 88 -2.53 -31.69 27.74
CA ALA A 88 -2.90 -32.32 29.01
C ALA A 88 -4.17 -33.19 28.88
N LYS A 89 -5.23 -32.70 28.21
CA LYS A 89 -6.45 -33.50 27.98
C LYS A 89 -6.20 -34.76 27.16
N LYS A 90 -5.29 -34.71 26.16
CA LYS A 90 -4.98 -35.88 25.31
C LYS A 90 -4.19 -36.97 26.05
N LYS A 91 -3.33 -36.60 27.03
CA LYS A 91 -2.60 -37.55 27.87
C LYS A 91 -3.50 -38.22 28.92
N ALA A 92 -4.46 -37.48 29.50
CA ALA A 92 -5.40 -38.03 30.48
C ALA A 92 -6.40 -39.03 29.86
N ALA A 93 -6.85 -38.80 28.62
CA ALA A 93 -7.74 -39.71 27.92
C ALA A 93 -7.08 -41.05 27.54
N LYS A 94 -5.74 -41.07 27.35
CA LYS A 94 -5.00 -42.31 27.01
C LYS A 94 -4.79 -43.22 28.23
N ARG A 95 -4.77 -42.68 29.45
CA ARG A 95 -4.62 -43.47 30.69
C ARG A 95 -5.91 -44.14 31.17
N ARG A 96 -7.10 -43.64 30.77
CA ARG A 96 -8.40 -44.25 31.15
C ARG A 96 -8.84 -45.41 30.23
N LYS A 97 -8.04 -45.79 29.22
CA LYS A 97 -8.32 -46.92 28.32
C LYS A 97 -7.52 -48.20 28.66
N HIS A 98 -6.71 -48.18 29.71
CA HIS A 98 -5.91 -49.32 30.16
C HIS A 98 -6.03 -49.55 31.68
N SER A 99 -7.21 -49.29 32.24
CA SER A 99 -7.62 -49.80 33.56
C SER A 99 -8.93 -50.53 33.40
#